data_AF-A0AAX4JAN7-F1
#
_entry.id   AF-A0AAX4JAN7-F1
#
_cell.length_a   1.000
_cell.length_b   1.000
_cell.length_c   1.000
_cell.angle_alpha   90.00
_cell.angle_beta   90.00
_cell.angle_gamma   90.00
#
_symmetry.space_group_name_H-M   'P 1'
#
loop_
_entity.id
_entity.type
_entity.pdbx_description
1 polymer ?
#
loop_
_entity_poly.entity_id
_entity_poly.type
_entity_poly.pdbx_seq_one_letter_code
_entity_poly.pdbx_strand_id
1 'polypeptide(L)'
;MKVYKKDTKLIFTNSINQCLKDLNFIIQKIEDKNNDLFPVNEISNFIKNCKEVTKDSEDLMIPKEYLDFTKENKEVLRYFIEKEREVNKNKEISDSRENIIKEYLKGIEKYI
;
A
#
# COMPACT_ATOMS: atom_id res chain seq x y z
N MET A 1 4.19 8.38 -7.03
CA MET A 1 4.24 8.28 -5.55
C MET A 1 5.60 7.69 -5.14
N LYS A 2 6.51 8.47 -4.53
CA LYS A 2 7.80 7.93 -4.05
C LYS A 2 7.67 7.56 -2.58
N VAL A 3 7.79 6.26 -2.28
CA VAL A 3 7.71 5.71 -0.92
C VAL A 3 9.13 5.28 -0.51
N TYR A 4 9.57 5.65 0.68
CA TYR A 4 10.89 5.29 1.21
C TYR A 4 10.71 4.37 2.41
N LYS A 5 11.45 3.25 2.43
CA LYS A 5 11.44 2.26 3.51
C LYS A 5 12.54 2.62 4.51
N LYS A 6 12.18 2.98 5.74
CA LYS A 6 13.10 3.08 6.88
C LYS A 6 12.48 2.35 8.07
N ASP A 7 13.20 1.39 8.64
CA ASP A 7 12.82 0.68 9.89
C ASP A 7 11.37 0.14 9.89
N THR A 8 11.03 -0.68 8.88
CA THR A 8 9.74 -1.40 8.72
C THR A 8 8.45 -0.55 8.75
N LYS A 9 8.54 0.77 8.86
CA LYS A 9 7.39 1.68 8.84
C LYS A 9 7.19 2.26 7.44
N LEU A 10 5.97 2.09 6.92
CA LEU A 10 5.50 2.85 5.76
C LEU A 10 5.29 4.30 6.21
N ILE A 11 6.20 5.17 5.81
CA ILE A 11 6.06 6.62 6.04
C ILE A 11 5.29 7.16 4.83
N PHE A 12 4.01 7.47 5.03
CA PHE A 12 3.22 8.17 4.03
C PHE A 12 3.84 9.55 3.76
N THR A 13 3.77 10.01 2.50
CA THR A 13 4.24 11.33 2.10
C THR A 13 3.60 12.44 2.96
N ASN A 14 4.34 13.53 3.16
CA ASN A 14 4.01 14.68 4.04
C ASN A 14 2.52 15.08 4.09
N SER A 15 1.79 14.95 2.98
CA SER A 15 0.40 15.35 2.81
C SER A 15 -0.61 14.59 3.69
N ILE A 16 -0.45 13.27 3.88
CA ILE A 16 -1.35 12.49 4.78
C ILE A 16 -1.08 12.85 6.24
N ASN A 17 0.20 12.98 6.60
CA ASN A 17 0.58 13.45 7.94
C ASN A 17 0.04 14.86 8.23
N GLN A 18 -0.03 15.71 7.21
CA GLN A 18 -0.64 17.03 7.34
C GLN A 18 -2.14 16.93 7.61
N CYS A 19 -2.87 16.09 6.88
CA CYS A 19 -4.30 15.85 7.14
C CYS A 19 -4.55 15.35 8.57
N LEU A 20 -3.71 14.43 9.07
CA LEU A 20 -3.80 13.94 10.45
C LEU A 20 -3.51 15.02 11.49
N LYS A 21 -2.54 15.91 11.22
CA LYS A 21 -2.25 17.06 12.08
C LYS A 21 -3.41 18.05 12.09
N ASP A 22 -3.97 18.36 10.93
CA ASP A 22 -5.12 19.27 10.80
C ASP A 22 -6.34 18.71 11.55
N LEU A 23 -6.58 17.40 11.47
CA LEU A 23 -7.64 16.73 12.22
C LEU A 23 -7.44 16.84 13.73
N ASN A 24 -6.23 16.55 14.23
CA ASN A 24 -5.91 16.69 15.65
C ASN A 24 -6.07 18.13 16.13
N PHE A 25 -5.71 19.11 15.31
CA PHE A 25 -5.90 20.52 15.62
C PHE A 25 -7.38 20.91 15.71
N ILE A 26 -8.22 20.41 14.80
CA ILE A 26 -9.67 20.61 14.86
C ILE A 26 -10.25 20.00 16.13
N ILE A 27 -9.86 18.77 16.48
CA ILE A 27 -10.31 18.09 17.72
C ILE A 27 -9.94 18.95 18.94
N GLN A 28 -8.69 19.40 19.04
CA GLN A 28 -8.25 20.27 20.14
C GLN A 28 -9.07 21.56 20.24
N LYS A 29 -9.41 22.20 19.12
CA LYS A 29 -10.24 23.41 19.12
C LYS A 29 -11.68 23.18 19.56
N ILE A 30 -12.23 22.00 19.25
CA ILE A 30 -13.60 21.61 19.64
C ILE A 30 -13.64 21.20 21.12
N GLU A 31 -12.59 20.53 21.61
CA GLU A 31 -12.50 20.07 22.99
C GLU A 31 -12.07 21.19 23.96
N ASP A 32 -11.49 22.29 23.46
CA ASP A 32 -11.17 23.46 24.27
C ASP A 32 -12.44 24.14 24.79
N LYS A 33 -12.72 23.89 26.07
CA LYS A 33 -13.87 24.43 26.80
C LYS A 33 -13.85 25.95 26.94
N ASN A 34 -12.73 26.61 26.63
CA ASN A 34 -12.61 28.07 26.64
C ASN A 34 -12.78 28.68 25.25
N ASN A 35 -13.00 27.87 24.22
CA ASN A 35 -13.19 28.31 22.84
C ASN A 35 -14.65 28.12 22.41
N ASP A 36 -15.42 29.20 22.43
CA ASP A 36 -16.82 29.20 21.94
C ASP A 36 -16.92 29.26 20.40
N LEU A 37 -15.78 29.39 19.69
CA LEU A 37 -15.77 29.49 18.24
C LEU A 37 -15.62 28.12 17.57
N PHE A 38 -16.63 27.76 16.77
CA PHE A 38 -16.60 26.55 15.95
C PHE A 38 -15.56 26.69 14.81
N PRO A 39 -14.63 25.73 14.64
CA PRO A 39 -13.50 25.86 13.72
C PRO A 39 -13.86 25.56 12.26
N VAL A 40 -14.78 26.34 11.68
CA VAL A 40 -15.29 26.17 10.30
C VAL A 40 -14.15 26.26 9.27
N ASN A 41 -13.23 27.21 9.45
CA ASN A 41 -12.15 27.46 8.50
C ASN A 41 -11.15 26.31 8.47
N GLU A 42 -10.81 25.77 9.64
CA GLU A 42 -9.92 24.63 9.81
C GLU A 42 -10.53 23.38 9.18
N ILE A 43 -11.83 23.14 9.41
CA ILE A 43 -12.57 22.03 8.78
C ILE A 43 -12.55 22.18 7.26
N SER A 44 -12.79 23.38 6.73
CA SER A 44 -12.76 23.63 5.28
C SER A 44 -11.36 23.38 4.69
N ASN A 45 -10.31 23.82 5.37
CA ASN A 45 -8.93 23.57 4.95
C ASN A 45 -8.56 22.09 5.02
N PHE A 46 -8.97 21.38 6.07
CA PHE A 46 -8.81 19.94 6.18
C PHE A 46 -9.47 19.20 4.99
N ILE A 47 -10.72 19.54 4.67
CA ILE A 47 -11.43 18.95 3.52
C ILE A 47 -10.68 19.23 2.21
N LYS A 48 -10.17 20.46 2.02
CA LYS A 48 -9.39 20.81 0.83
C LYS A 48 -8.11 19.97 0.73
N ASN A 49 -7.36 19.85 1.83
CA ASN A 49 -6.12 19.08 1.87
C ASN A 49 -6.38 17.58 1.60
N CYS A 50 -7.45 17.01 2.16
CA CYS A 50 -7.85 15.63 1.87
C CYS A 50 -8.24 15.42 0.39
N LYS A 51 -8.90 16.40 -0.23
CA LYS A 51 -9.24 16.36 -1.66
C LYS A 51 -8.00 16.40 -2.55
N GLU A 52 -6.99 17.17 -2.19
CA GLU A 52 -5.72 17.19 -2.94
C GLU A 52 -4.98 15.86 -2.82
N VAL A 53 -4.92 15.27 -1.62
CA VAL A 53 -4.32 13.94 -1.41
C VAL A 53 -5.02 12.85 -2.21
N THR A 54 -6.35 12.92 -2.31
CA THR A 54 -7.12 11.91 -3.06
C THR A 54 -6.92 12.04 -4.57
N LYS A 55 -6.83 13.26 -5.12
CA LYS A 55 -6.49 13.49 -6.54
C LYS A 55 -5.16 12.84 -6.95
N ASP A 56 -4.15 12.92 -6.11
CA ASP A 56 -2.85 12.28 -6.37
C ASP A 56 -2.92 10.73 -6.42
N SER A 57 -4.04 10.16 -5.97
CA SER A 57 -4.29 8.72 -5.88
C SER A 57 -5.44 8.22 -6.77
N GLU A 58 -6.16 9.09 -7.48
CA GLU A 58 -7.34 8.74 -8.28
C GLU A 58 -7.01 7.74 -9.42
N ASP A 59 -5.80 7.77 -9.95
CA ASP A 59 -5.36 6.86 -11.02
C ASP A 59 -4.73 5.54 -10.49
N LEU A 60 -4.60 5.37 -9.17
CA LEU A 60 -4.00 4.18 -8.60
C LEU A 60 -5.04 3.09 -8.37
N MET A 61 -5.03 2.10 -9.25
CA MET A 61 -5.88 0.92 -9.10
C MET A 61 -5.33 0.00 -8.00
N ILE A 62 -6.07 -0.13 -6.90
CA ILE A 62 -5.74 -1.04 -5.81
C ILE A 62 -6.43 -2.39 -6.06
N PRO A 63 -5.69 -3.52 -6.10
CA PRO A 63 -6.29 -4.83 -6.30
C PRO A 63 -7.35 -5.15 -5.23
N LYS A 64 -8.49 -5.71 -5.64
CA LYS A 64 -9.55 -6.09 -4.70
C LYS A 64 -9.07 -7.11 -3.66
N GLU A 65 -8.25 -8.07 -4.09
CA GLU A 65 -7.62 -9.07 -3.20
C GLU A 65 -6.81 -8.44 -2.06
N TYR A 66 -6.14 -7.32 -2.32
CA TYR A 66 -5.41 -6.57 -1.29
C TYR A 66 -6.35 -5.92 -0.28
N LEU A 67 -7.45 -5.32 -0.76
CA LEU A 67 -8.45 -4.70 0.10
C LEU A 67 -9.15 -5.74 1.00
N ASP A 68 -9.50 -6.89 0.43
CA ASP A 68 -10.14 -7.99 1.17
C ASP A 68 -9.19 -8.55 2.24
N PHE A 69 -7.93 -8.82 1.87
CA PHE A 69 -6.91 -9.30 2.80
C PHE A 69 -6.66 -8.34 3.97
N THR A 70 -6.49 -7.04 3.68
CA THR A 70 -6.20 -6.02 4.70
C THR A 70 -7.37 -5.78 5.64
N LYS A 71 -8.60 -5.91 5.14
CA LYS A 71 -9.82 -5.82 5.95
C LYS A 71 -9.92 -6.95 6.96
N GLU A 72 -9.59 -8.17 6.56
CA GLU A 72 -9.66 -9.35 7.41
C GLU A 72 -8.50 -9.43 8.42
N ASN A 73 -7.27 -9.20 7.96
CA ASN A 73 -6.07 -9.44 8.75
C ASN A 73 -5.56 -8.18 9.49
N LYS A 74 -6.09 -6.99 9.16
CA LYS A 74 -5.65 -5.68 9.68
C LYS A 74 -4.15 -5.40 9.53
N GLU A 75 -3.47 -6.11 8.63
CA GLU A 75 -2.02 -6.00 8.44
C GLU A 75 -1.67 -5.92 6.95
N VAL A 76 -1.07 -4.80 6.56
CA VAL A 76 -0.71 -4.50 5.16
C VAL A 76 0.56 -5.23 4.73
N LEU A 77 1.57 -5.29 5.59
CA LEU A 77 2.88 -5.86 5.24
C LEU A 77 2.81 -7.35 4.92
N ARG A 78 1.95 -8.06 5.64
CA ARG A 78 1.78 -9.50 5.47
C ARG A 78 1.31 -9.89 4.07
N TYR A 79 0.42 -9.09 3.48
CA TYR A 79 -0.03 -9.31 2.09
C TYR A 79 1.14 -9.36 1.11
N PHE A 80 2.05 -8.38 1.19
CA PHE A 80 3.19 -8.30 0.27
C PHE A 80 4.17 -9.45 0.48
N ILE A 81 4.39 -9.86 1.74
CA ILE A 81 5.24 -11.02 2.07
C ILE A 81 4.63 -12.31 1.48
N GLU A 82 3.32 -12.49 1.58
CA GLU A 82 2.63 -13.67 1.04
C GLU A 82 2.65 -13.70 -0.49
N LYS A 83 2.43 -12.56 -1.15
CA LYS A 83 2.55 -12.45 -2.61
C LYS A 83 3.99 -12.67 -3.10
N GLU A 84 4.99 -12.17 -2.39
CA GLU A 84 6.40 -12.43 -2.71
C GLU A 84 6.73 -13.93 -2.63
N ARG A 85 6.24 -14.61 -1.59
CA ARG A 85 6.37 -16.07 -1.47
C ARG A 85 5.68 -16.82 -2.61
N GLU A 86 4.48 -16.40 -2.99
CA GLU A 86 3.72 -16.99 -4.10
C GLU A 86 4.49 -16.87 -5.42
N VAL A 87 5.01 -15.67 -5.71
CA VAL A 87 5.81 -15.42 -6.92
C VAL A 87 7.08 -16.26 -6.94
N ASN A 88 7.80 -16.35 -5.81
CA ASN A 88 9.02 -17.14 -5.72
C ASN A 88 8.74 -18.64 -5.95
N LYS A 89 7.68 -19.18 -5.35
CA LYS A 89 7.28 -20.57 -5.55
C LYS A 89 6.90 -20.85 -7.00
N ASN A 90 6.18 -19.94 -7.65
CA ASN A 90 5.82 -20.08 -9.07
C ASN A 90 7.05 -20.04 -9.98
N LYS A 91 8.04 -19.22 -9.64
CA LYS A 91 9.32 -19.17 -10.34
C LYS A 91 10.09 -20.48 -10.22
N GLU A 92 10.21 -21.04 -9.02
CA GLU A 92 10.86 -22.35 -8.80
C GLU A 92 10.20 -23.46 -9.63
N ILE A 93 8.87 -23.49 -9.70
CA ILE A 93 8.11 -24.45 -10.52
C ILE A 93 8.40 -24.23 -12.01
N SER A 94 8.44 -22.98 -12.47
CA SER A 94 8.75 -22.63 -13.85
C SER A 94 10.15 -23.09 -14.24
N ASP A 95 11.16 -22.78 -13.41
CA ASP A 95 12.55 -23.13 -13.63
C ASP A 95 12.73 -24.67 -13.67
N SER A 96 12.02 -25.39 -12.79
CA SER A 96 11.99 -26.86 -12.79
C SER A 96 11.42 -27.42 -14.10
N ARG A 97 10.31 -26.86 -14.60
CA ARG A 97 9.71 -27.29 -15.88
C ARG A 97 10.63 -27.01 -17.06
N GLU A 98 11.29 -25.86 -17.07
CA GLU A 98 12.24 -25.50 -18.11
C GLU A 98 13.44 -26.47 -18.12
N ASN A 99 13.93 -26.86 -16.95
CA ASN A 99 15.00 -27.85 -16.82
C ASN A 99 14.59 -29.22 -17.35
N ILE A 100 13.38 -29.70 -17.03
CA ILE A 100 12.85 -30.97 -17.55
C ILE A 100 12.81 -30.95 -19.08
N ILE A 101 12.35 -29.86 -19.68
CA ILE A 101 12.30 -29.71 -21.15
C ILE A 101 13.71 -29.72 -21.74
N LYS A 102 14.67 -29.02 -21.13
CA LYS A 102 16.08 -29.01 -21.57
C LYS A 102 16.71 -30.40 -21.49
N GLU A 103 16.45 -31.16 -20.43
CA GLU A 103 16.94 -32.52 -20.29
C GLU A 103 16.33 -33.46 -21.33
N TYR A 104 15.03 -33.32 -21.59
CA TYR A 104 14.34 -34.08 -22.62
C TYR A 104 14.91 -33.80 -24.02
N LEU A 105 15.12 -32.53 -24.38
CA LEU A 105 15.72 -32.15 -25.67
C LEU A 105 17.14 -32.70 -25.84
N LYS A 106 18.00 -32.58 -24.81
CA LYS A 106 19.34 -33.19 -24.81
C LYS A 106 19.31 -34.71 -24.94
N GLY A 107 18.28 -35.34 -24.38
CA GLY A 107 18.05 -36.77 -24.50
C GLY A 107 17.78 -37.19 -25.94
N ILE A 108 16.95 -36.43 -26.66
CA ILE A 108 16.60 -36.69 -28.07
C ILE A 108 17.81 -36.46 -28.99
N GLU A 109 18.62 -35.42 -28.75
CA GLU A 109 19.84 -35.15 -29.53
C GLU A 109 20.83 -36.32 -29.53
N LYS A 110 20.76 -37.24 -28.55
CA LYS A 110 21.60 -38.46 -28.54
C LYS A 110 21.16 -39.52 -29.55
N TYR A 111 19.95 -39.40 -30.12
CA TYR A 111 19.35 -40.38 -31.03
C TYR A 111 19.19 -39.85 -32.46
N ILE A 112 19.61 -38.61 -32.73
CA ILE A 112 19.67 -37.97 -34.06
C ILE A 112 21.14 -37.87 -34.46
#